data_AF-A0A0H3HLH0-F1
#
_entry.id   AF-A0A0H3HLH0-F1
#
_cell.length_a   1.000
_cell.length_b   1.000
_cell.length_c   1.000
_cell.angle_alpha   90.00
_cell.angle_beta   90.00
_cell.angle_gamma   90.00
#
_symmetry.space_group_name_H-M   'P 1'
#
loop_
_entity.id
_entity.type
_entity.pdbx_description
1 polymer ?
#
loop_
_entity_poly.entity_id
_entity_poly.type
_entity_poly.pdbx_seq_one_letter_code
_entity_poly.pdbx_strand_id
1 'polypeptide(L)'
;MAGFDRGGFGCRQMRASLQRLSNVTVLVDRPEFEGAFRLVSGYRLDKHTGELVVSISPLGTTAILGRQGYLRLNMDEVRRIHGEVAHLIHSRLHWVNQGDRRPVNMDTLCSYAYVGVRTGSALRKRRMAVRQALKELMDVGWTVTEKYPGTYLIGRPRRASDQGELVTRAGVNW
;
A
#
# COMPACT_ATOMS: atom_id res chain seq x y z
N MET A 1 -8.23 -20.30 10.08
CA MET A 1 -6.79 -19.98 10.08
C MET A 1 -6.35 -19.91 8.62
N ALA A 2 -6.40 -18.72 8.01
CA ALA A 2 -6.29 -18.57 6.57
C ALA A 2 -4.83 -18.36 6.12
N GLY A 3 -4.42 -19.14 5.13
CA GLY A 3 -3.53 -18.66 4.09
C GLY A 3 -2.04 -18.85 4.30
N PHE A 4 -1.56 -20.09 4.29
CA PHE A 4 -0.37 -20.43 3.52
C PHE A 4 -0.51 -21.90 3.13
N ASP A 5 -0.83 -22.15 1.87
CA ASP A 5 -0.70 -23.50 1.31
C ASP A 5 0.74 -23.93 1.60
N ARG A 6 0.93 -25.00 2.37
CA ARG A 6 2.25 -25.57 2.69
C ARG A 6 2.88 -26.25 1.46
N GLY A 7 2.63 -25.71 0.27
CA GLY A 7 3.26 -26.12 -0.98
C GLY A 7 4.67 -25.53 -1.09
N GLY A 8 5.58 -26.28 -1.70
CA GLY A 8 6.98 -25.86 -1.89
C GLY A 8 7.15 -24.53 -2.64
N PHE A 9 6.15 -24.12 -3.42
CA PHE A 9 6.13 -22.84 -4.15
C PHE A 9 6.04 -21.62 -3.21
N GLY A 10 5.14 -21.65 -2.21
CA GLY A 10 4.96 -20.55 -1.27
C GLY A 10 6.20 -20.33 -0.40
N CYS A 11 6.81 -21.42 0.09
CA CYS A 11 8.06 -21.37 0.85
C CYS A 11 9.23 -20.82 0.02
N ARG A 12 9.29 -21.14 -1.29
CA ARG A 12 10.32 -20.61 -2.19
C ARG A 12 10.13 -19.11 -2.42
N GLN A 13 8.90 -18.66 -2.68
CA GLN A 13 8.61 -17.25 -2.89
C GLN A 13 8.89 -16.43 -1.63
N MET A 14 8.48 -16.93 -0.46
CA MET A 14 8.76 -16.31 0.83
C MET A 14 10.27 -16.17 1.07
N ARG A 15 11.05 -17.22 0.83
CA ARG A 15 12.52 -17.18 0.97
C ARG A 15 13.15 -16.17 0.03
N ALA A 16 12.74 -16.15 -1.23
CA ALA A 16 13.24 -15.18 -2.20
C ALA A 16 12.91 -13.74 -1.77
N SER A 17 11.72 -13.50 -1.23
CA SER A 17 11.34 -12.20 -0.67
C SER A 17 12.18 -11.82 0.56
N LEU A 18 12.42 -12.73 1.50
CA LEU A 18 13.28 -12.48 2.66
C LEU A 18 14.72 -12.13 2.27
N GLN A 19 15.28 -12.84 1.28
CA GLN A 19 16.60 -12.55 0.73
C GLN A 19 16.66 -11.17 0.06
N ARG A 20 15.62 -10.77 -0.68
CA ARG A 20 15.56 -9.42 -1.24
C ARG A 20 15.47 -8.38 -0.14
N LEU A 21 14.61 -8.57 0.86
CA LEU A 21 14.43 -7.64 1.97
C LEU A 21 15.69 -7.49 2.84
N SER A 22 16.48 -8.56 3.02
CA SER A 22 17.75 -8.47 3.77
C SER A 22 18.82 -7.62 3.09
N ASN A 23 18.68 -7.38 1.78
CA ASN A 23 19.58 -6.53 1.00
C ASN A 23 19.10 -5.08 0.88
N VAL A 24 17.95 -4.75 1.50
CA VAL A 24 17.44 -3.37 1.51
C VAL A 24 18.05 -2.60 2.67
N THR A 25 18.80 -1.55 2.33
CA THR A 25 19.33 -0.58 3.27
C THR A 25 18.52 0.71 3.19
N VAL A 26 18.06 1.17 4.34
CA VAL A 26 17.39 2.45 4.55
C VAL A 26 18.43 3.44 5.06
N LEU A 27 18.62 4.52 4.31
CA LEU A 27 19.42 5.65 4.72
C LEU A 27 18.53 6.65 5.44
N VAL A 28 18.97 7.13 6.58
CA VAL A 28 18.26 8.12 7.38
C VAL A 28 19.17 9.31 7.58
N ASP A 29 18.66 10.46 7.18
CA ASP A 29 19.29 11.76 7.34
C ASP A 29 18.35 12.62 8.19
N ARG A 30 18.81 13.00 9.38
CA ARG A 30 18.11 13.88 10.32
C ARG A 30 19.09 14.91 10.87
N PRO A 31 18.59 16.08 11.32
CA PRO A 31 19.46 17.11 11.91
C PRO A 31 20.32 16.58 13.06
N GLU A 32 19.81 15.63 13.84
CA GLU A 32 20.49 15.09 15.02
C GLU A 32 21.33 13.83 14.73
N PHE A 33 21.08 13.10 13.64
CA PHE A 33 21.86 11.92 13.27
C PHE A 33 21.71 11.52 11.79
N GLU A 34 22.78 10.96 11.24
CA GLU A 34 22.80 10.28 9.96
C GLU A 34 23.15 8.80 10.18
N GLY A 35 22.52 7.88 9.43
CA GLY A 35 22.84 6.47 9.54
C GLY A 35 22.24 5.58 8.47
N ALA A 36 22.84 4.40 8.29
CA ALA A 36 22.37 3.36 7.38
C ALA A 36 21.87 2.14 8.18
N PHE A 37 20.64 1.71 7.93
CA PHE A 37 19.99 0.62 8.65
C PHE A 37 19.44 -0.41 7.67
N ARG A 38 19.61 -1.71 7.93
CA ARG A 38 18.93 -2.73 7.13
C ARG A 38 17.44 -2.77 7.49
N LEU A 39 16.58 -3.00 6.50
CA LEU A 39 15.15 -3.18 6.76
C LEU A 39 14.90 -4.45 7.57
N VAL A 40 15.55 -5.56 7.18
CA VAL A 40 15.60 -6.82 7.91
C VAL A 40 17.02 -7.03 8.42
N SER A 41 17.19 -7.09 9.75
CA SER A 41 18.49 -7.31 10.39
C SER A 41 18.91 -8.78 10.35
N GLY A 42 17.94 -9.70 10.30
CA GLY A 42 18.16 -11.12 10.11
C GLY A 42 16.86 -11.91 9.99
N TYR A 43 16.93 -13.14 9.51
CA TYR A 43 15.80 -14.07 9.57
C TYR A 43 16.31 -15.50 9.82
N ARG A 44 15.51 -16.31 10.52
CA ARG A 44 15.72 -17.74 10.74
C ARG A 44 14.47 -18.47 10.27
N LEU A 45 14.64 -19.39 9.32
CA LEU A 45 13.59 -20.29 8.86
C LEU A 45 14.00 -21.71 9.22
N ASP A 46 13.27 -22.33 10.13
CA ASP A 46 13.41 -23.75 10.42
C ASP A 46 12.79 -24.56 9.26
N LYS A 47 13.61 -25.38 8.60
CA LYS A 47 13.20 -26.17 7.44
C LYS A 47 12.35 -27.39 7.81
N HIS A 48 12.40 -27.84 9.08
CA HIS A 48 11.69 -28.99 9.57
C HIS A 48 10.33 -28.60 10.17
N THR A 49 10.31 -27.54 10.98
CA THR A 49 9.07 -27.06 11.63
C THR A 49 8.32 -26.02 10.79
N GLY A 50 9.02 -25.36 9.86
CA GLY A 50 8.46 -24.24 9.08
C GLY A 50 8.39 -22.92 9.86
N GLU A 51 8.92 -22.87 11.08
CA GLU A 51 8.94 -21.67 11.91
C GLU A 51 9.81 -20.58 11.26
N LEU A 52 9.24 -19.39 11.06
CA LEU A 52 9.94 -18.21 10.57
C LEU A 52 10.03 -17.16 11.67
N VAL A 53 11.26 -16.79 12.02
CA VAL A 53 11.57 -15.65 12.89
C VAL A 53 12.27 -14.59 12.05
N VAL A 54 11.78 -13.34 12.11
CA VAL A 54 12.37 -12.19 11.40
C VAL A 54 12.72 -11.12 12.41
N SER A 55 13.95 -10.62 12.32
CA SER A 55 14.43 -9.49 13.11
C SER A 55 14.40 -8.22 12.25
N ILE A 56 13.82 -7.16 12.80
CA ILE A 56 13.75 -5.84 12.16
C ILE A 56 14.82 -4.94 12.81
N SER A 57 15.33 -3.95 12.09
CA SER A 57 16.26 -2.98 12.69
C SER A 57 15.61 -2.17 13.82
N PRO A 58 16.40 -1.66 14.77
CA PRO A 58 15.89 -0.77 15.82
C PRO A 58 15.14 0.45 15.27
N LEU A 59 15.58 1.01 14.14
CA LEU A 59 14.88 2.13 13.50
C LEU A 59 13.49 1.74 12.99
N GLY A 60 13.38 0.59 12.31
CA GLY A 60 12.09 0.03 11.91
C GLY A 60 11.22 -0.33 13.13
N THR A 61 11.85 -0.81 14.20
CA THR A 61 11.18 -1.12 15.47
C THR A 61 10.57 0.14 16.07
N THR A 62 11.28 1.27 16.09
CA THR A 62 10.74 2.56 16.54
C THR A 62 9.61 3.07 15.63
N ALA A 63 9.72 2.88 14.31
CA ALA A 63 8.64 3.23 13.38
C ALA A 63 7.37 2.39 13.61
N ILE A 64 7.52 1.12 13.99
CA ILE A 64 6.39 0.20 14.23
C ILE A 64 5.81 0.36 15.65
N LEU A 65 6.66 0.38 16.68
CA LEU A 65 6.27 0.36 18.09
C LEU A 65 6.18 1.76 18.71
N GLY A 66 6.87 2.75 18.17
CA GLY A 66 6.98 4.10 18.75
C GLY A 66 5.68 4.91 18.71
N ARG A 67 4.59 4.37 18.14
CA ARG A 67 3.27 5.01 18.01
C ARG A 67 3.30 6.40 17.34
N GLN A 68 4.35 6.68 16.59
CA GLN A 68 4.50 7.91 15.81
C GLN A 68 3.73 7.71 14.50
N GLY A 69 2.51 8.23 14.40
CA GLY A 69 1.69 8.31 13.17
C GLY A 69 1.72 7.07 12.25
N TYR A 70 0.81 6.11 12.45
CA TYR A 70 0.74 4.94 11.58
C TYR A 70 -0.20 5.17 10.38
N LEU A 71 0.22 4.66 9.23
CA LEU A 71 -0.67 4.50 8.09
C LEU A 71 -1.33 3.12 8.14
N ARG A 72 -2.66 3.10 8.28
CA ARG A 72 -3.44 1.87 8.10
C ARG A 72 -3.70 1.59 6.62
N LEU A 73 -3.21 0.47 6.12
CA LEU A 73 -3.58 -0.13 4.83
C LEU A 73 -4.49 -1.34 5.07
N ASN A 74 -5.49 -1.52 4.21
CA ASN A 74 -6.35 -2.70 4.27
C ASN A 74 -5.70 -3.82 3.44
N MET A 75 -5.29 -4.90 4.11
CA MET A 75 -4.60 -6.00 3.43
C MET A 75 -5.49 -6.76 2.46
N ASP A 76 -6.81 -6.74 2.62
CA ASP A 76 -7.72 -7.38 1.67
C ASP A 76 -7.81 -6.59 0.37
N GLU A 77 -7.76 -5.25 0.44
CA GLU A 77 -7.62 -4.40 -0.75
C GLU A 77 -6.28 -4.68 -1.43
N VAL A 78 -5.17 -4.64 -0.67
CA VAL A 78 -3.83 -4.86 -1.22
C VAL A 78 -3.73 -6.21 -1.92
N ARG A 79 -4.29 -7.28 -1.36
CA ARG A 79 -4.23 -8.62 -1.98
C ARG A 79 -5.06 -8.78 -3.24
N ARG A 80 -6.09 -7.94 -3.43
CA ARG A 80 -6.94 -7.95 -4.62
C ARG A 80 -6.36 -7.09 -5.76
N ILE A 81 -5.43 -6.21 -5.43
CA ILE A 81 -4.65 -5.47 -6.42
C ILE A 81 -3.55 -6.40 -6.98
N HIS A 82 -3.41 -6.41 -8.28
CA HIS A 82 -2.43 -7.15 -9.05
C HIS A 82 -1.44 -6.22 -9.77
N GLY A 83 -1.88 -5.02 -10.17
CA GLY A 83 -1.05 -4.04 -10.88
C GLY A 83 -0.04 -3.35 -9.97
N GLU A 84 1.23 -3.32 -10.38
CA GLU A 84 2.31 -2.63 -9.63
C GLU A 84 2.01 -1.14 -9.47
N VAL A 85 1.55 -0.47 -10.54
CA VAL A 85 1.16 0.95 -10.49
C VAL A 85 -0.03 1.17 -9.56
N ALA A 86 -0.99 0.24 -9.54
CA ALA A 86 -2.14 0.31 -8.64
C ALA A 86 -1.72 0.17 -7.17
N HIS A 87 -0.78 -0.73 -6.86
CA HIS A 87 -0.22 -0.83 -5.50
C HIS A 87 0.46 0.45 -5.05
N LEU A 88 1.26 1.07 -5.93
CA LEU A 88 1.95 2.33 -5.62
C LEU A 88 0.93 3.46 -5.39
N ILE A 89 -0.07 3.60 -6.27
CA ILE A 89 -1.11 4.63 -6.13
C ILE A 89 -1.94 4.38 -4.86
N HIS A 90 -2.39 3.15 -4.61
CA HIS A 90 -3.13 2.77 -3.39
C HIS A 90 -2.39 3.19 -2.13
N SER A 91 -1.10 2.86 -2.05
CA SER A 91 -0.24 3.19 -0.90
C SER A 91 -0.01 4.70 -0.76
N ARG A 92 0.08 5.42 -1.89
CA ARG A 92 0.32 6.87 -1.90
C ARG A 92 -0.93 7.71 -1.66
N LEU A 93 -2.13 7.17 -1.87
CA LEU A 93 -3.41 7.82 -1.57
C LEU A 93 -3.83 7.74 -0.10
N HIS A 94 -2.91 7.40 0.79
CA HIS A 94 -3.18 7.27 2.22
C HIS A 94 -3.69 8.53 2.90
N TRP A 95 -3.40 9.71 2.34
CA TRP A 95 -3.87 11.00 2.81
C TRP A 95 -5.38 11.21 2.59
N VAL A 96 -6.05 10.33 1.84
CA VAL A 96 -7.50 10.23 1.80
C VAL A 96 -7.96 9.34 2.95
N ASN A 97 -8.62 9.94 3.95
CA ASN A 97 -9.19 9.20 5.06
C ASN A 97 -10.34 8.31 4.60
N GLN A 98 -10.65 7.28 5.38
CA GLN A 98 -11.72 6.34 5.07
C GLN A 98 -13.09 7.02 5.12
N GLY A 99 -13.91 6.83 4.09
CA GLY A 99 -15.19 7.52 3.94
C GLY A 99 -15.08 8.94 3.38
N ASP A 100 -13.89 9.53 3.35
CA ASP A 100 -13.65 10.84 2.76
C ASP A 100 -13.40 10.74 1.26
N ARG A 101 -13.57 11.88 0.58
CA ARG A 101 -13.24 12.07 -0.83
C ARG A 101 -12.39 13.31 -1.01
N ARG A 102 -11.32 13.23 -1.81
CA ARG A 102 -10.46 14.37 -2.10
C ARG A 102 -10.08 14.44 -3.58
N PRO A 103 -9.94 15.66 -4.14
CA PRO A 103 -9.52 15.83 -5.52
C PRO A 103 -8.01 15.61 -5.67
N VAL A 104 -7.60 15.04 -6.80
CA VAL A 104 -6.20 14.90 -7.20
C VAL A 104 -6.09 14.97 -8.72
N ASN A 105 -5.04 15.61 -9.22
CA ASN A 105 -4.80 15.71 -10.66
C ASN A 105 -4.04 14.47 -11.19
N MET A 106 -4.16 14.22 -12.49
CA MET A 106 -3.51 13.11 -13.19
C MET A 106 -1.97 13.17 -13.09
N ASP A 107 -1.37 14.36 -13.08
CA ASP A 107 0.08 14.52 -13.06
C ASP A 107 0.69 14.18 -11.68
N THR A 108 -0.02 14.49 -10.59
CA THR A 108 0.29 14.07 -9.23
C THR A 108 0.14 12.56 -9.07
N LEU A 109 -0.92 11.97 -9.64
CA LEU A 109 -1.04 10.51 -9.66
C LEU A 109 0.10 9.84 -10.44
N CYS A 110 0.53 10.44 -11.55
CA CYS A 110 1.69 9.97 -12.29
C CYS A 110 2.99 10.08 -11.48
N SER A 111 3.19 11.17 -10.73
CA SER A 111 4.39 11.37 -9.92
C SER A 111 4.48 10.41 -8.73
N TYR A 112 3.36 9.83 -8.29
CA TYR A 112 3.35 8.78 -7.28
C TYR A 112 3.95 7.47 -7.75
N ALA A 113 3.76 7.11 -9.02
CA ALA A 113 4.24 5.85 -9.58
C ALA A 113 5.58 5.98 -10.33
N TYR A 114 5.92 7.17 -10.82
CA TYR A 114 7.08 7.39 -11.66
C TYR A 114 7.90 8.61 -11.25
N VAL A 115 9.21 8.43 -11.13
CA VAL A 115 10.17 9.51 -10.87
C VAL A 115 10.59 10.20 -12.18
N GLY A 116 10.77 11.51 -12.11
CA GLY A 116 11.32 12.35 -13.18
C GLY A 116 10.31 12.81 -14.24
N VAL A 117 10.56 13.99 -14.80
CA VAL A 117 9.75 14.60 -15.86
C VAL A 117 10.01 13.86 -17.17
N ARG A 118 8.95 13.47 -17.87
CA ARG A 118 9.02 12.86 -19.21
C ARG A 118 8.01 13.56 -20.12
N THR A 119 8.36 13.68 -21.39
CA THR A 119 7.54 14.33 -22.42
C THR A 119 7.08 13.33 -23.49
N GLY A 120 6.11 13.73 -24.31
CA GLY A 120 5.69 12.96 -25.50
C GLY A 120 5.05 11.61 -25.20
N SER A 121 5.44 10.58 -25.96
CA SER A 121 4.83 9.24 -25.95
C SER A 121 5.00 8.52 -24.61
N ALA A 122 6.11 8.72 -23.91
CA ALA A 122 6.37 8.14 -22.60
C ALA A 122 5.37 8.64 -21.55
N LEU A 123 5.04 9.93 -21.56
CA LEU A 123 4.05 10.51 -20.66
C LEU A 123 2.64 9.96 -20.94
N ARG A 124 2.29 9.77 -22.22
CA ARG A 124 1.00 9.16 -22.62
C ARG A 124 0.87 7.73 -22.07
N LYS A 125 1.92 6.91 -22.21
CA LYS A 125 1.94 5.54 -21.67
C LYS A 125 1.79 5.53 -20.15
N ARG A 126 2.50 6.42 -19.43
CA ARG A 126 2.38 6.54 -17.96
C ARG A 126 0.97 6.92 -17.54
N ARG A 127 0.37 7.94 -18.17
CA ARG A 127 -1.02 8.35 -17.89
C ARG A 127 -2.02 7.23 -18.19
N MET A 128 -1.80 6.43 -19.23
CA MET A 128 -2.62 5.25 -19.49
C MET A 128 -2.50 4.20 -18.38
N ALA A 129 -1.28 3.90 -17.92
CA ALA A 129 -1.06 2.97 -16.82
C ALA A 129 -1.72 3.46 -15.51
N VAL A 130 -1.65 4.76 -15.22
CA VAL A 130 -2.35 5.37 -14.09
C VAL A 130 -3.87 5.24 -14.22
N ARG A 131 -4.44 5.47 -15.41
CA ARG A 131 -5.89 5.25 -15.62
C ARG A 131 -6.28 3.80 -15.41
N GLN A 132 -5.44 2.85 -15.84
CA GLN A 132 -5.69 1.43 -15.60
C GLN A 132 -5.65 1.10 -14.10
N ALA A 133 -4.68 1.66 -13.38
CA ALA A 133 -4.60 1.53 -11.93
C ALA A 133 -5.80 2.14 -11.20
N LEU A 134 -6.33 3.28 -11.66
CA LEU A 134 -7.57 3.86 -11.11
C LEU A 134 -8.78 2.94 -11.33
N LYS A 135 -8.85 2.21 -12.45
CA LYS A 135 -9.91 1.21 -12.67
C LYS A 135 -9.82 0.06 -11.69
N GLU A 136 -8.61 -0.48 -11.52
CA GLU A 136 -8.36 -1.54 -10.55
C GLU A 136 -8.66 -1.11 -9.11
N LEU A 137 -8.42 0.16 -8.77
CA LEU A 137 -8.85 0.73 -7.48
C LEU A 137 -10.37 0.71 -7.32
N MET A 138 -11.13 0.96 -8.39
CA MET A 138 -12.59 0.87 -8.33
C MET A 138 -13.06 -0.57 -8.07
N ASP A 139 -12.37 -1.57 -8.65
CA ASP A 139 -12.70 -2.98 -8.44
C ASP A 139 -12.51 -3.43 -6.98
N VAL A 140 -11.58 -2.80 -6.24
CA VAL A 140 -11.39 -3.03 -4.80
C VAL A 140 -12.27 -2.14 -3.91
N GLY A 141 -13.17 -1.35 -4.49
CA GLY A 141 -14.20 -0.58 -3.77
C GLY A 141 -13.86 0.90 -3.53
N TRP A 142 -12.79 1.44 -4.11
CA TRP A 142 -12.54 2.88 -4.10
C TRP A 142 -13.45 3.59 -5.08
N THR A 143 -13.87 4.82 -4.77
CA THR A 143 -14.68 5.61 -5.70
C THR A 143 -13.78 6.58 -6.46
N VAL A 144 -13.82 6.55 -7.79
CA VAL A 144 -13.08 7.48 -8.64
C VAL A 144 -14.05 8.17 -9.58
N THR A 145 -14.07 9.50 -9.58
CA THR A 145 -14.94 10.29 -10.45
C THR A 145 -14.18 11.45 -11.05
N GLU A 146 -14.19 11.60 -12.37
CA GLU A 146 -13.55 12.72 -13.05
C GLU A 146 -14.45 13.96 -12.95
N LYS A 147 -14.00 15.01 -12.24
CA LYS A 147 -14.76 16.27 -12.09
C LYS A 147 -14.49 17.24 -13.23
N TYR A 148 -13.22 17.32 -13.61
CA TYR A 148 -12.72 18.12 -14.71
C TYR A 148 -11.72 17.28 -15.49
N PRO A 149 -11.48 17.56 -16.78
CA PRO A 149 -10.48 16.84 -17.56
C PRO A 149 -9.15 16.73 -16.82
N GLY A 150 -8.75 15.51 -16.46
CA GLY A 150 -7.50 15.22 -15.74
C GLY A 150 -7.52 15.48 -14.23
N THR A 151 -8.67 15.81 -13.62
CA THR A 151 -8.83 15.95 -12.17
C THR A 151 -9.87 14.97 -11.64
N TYR A 152 -9.44 14.08 -10.75
CA TYR A 152 -10.22 12.99 -10.19
C TYR A 152 -10.57 13.26 -8.73
N LEU A 153 -11.84 13.16 -8.38
CA LEU A 153 -12.29 13.01 -7.01
C LEU A 153 -12.13 11.55 -6.61
N ILE A 154 -11.19 11.27 -5.71
CA ILE A 154 -10.93 9.92 -5.20
C ILE A 154 -11.51 9.80 -3.81
N GLY A 155 -12.29 8.75 -3.58
CA GLY A 155 -12.88 8.40 -2.29
C GLY A 155 -12.42 7.04 -1.81
N ARG A 156 -12.09 6.98 -0.53
CA ARG A 156 -11.67 5.74 0.11
C ARG A 156 -12.88 5.04 0.75
N PRO A 157 -13.04 3.72 0.59
CA PRO A 157 -14.16 3.00 1.17
C PRO A 157 -14.23 3.17 2.69
N ARG A 158 -15.46 3.20 3.22
CA ARG A 158 -15.71 3.17 4.67
C ARG A 158 -15.33 1.80 5.23
N ARG A 159 -15.01 1.76 6.52
CA ARG A 159 -14.78 0.49 7.22
C ARG A 159 -16.02 -0.38 7.16
N ALA A 160 -15.82 -1.69 7.06
CA ALA A 160 -16.93 -2.65 7.16
C ALA A 160 -17.69 -2.50 8.50
N SER A 161 -17.01 -2.14 9.60
CA SER A 161 -17.62 -1.83 10.90
C SER A 161 -18.60 -0.65 10.82
N ASP A 162 -18.29 0.37 10.02
CA ASP A 162 -19.06 1.61 9.96
C ASP A 162 -20.22 1.52 8.95
N GLN A 163 -20.23 0.48 8.11
CA GLN A 163 -21.31 0.21 7.16
C GLN A 163 -22.52 -0.45 7.83
N GLY A 164 -22.30 -1.24 8.89
CA GLY A 164 -23.38 -1.86 9.68
C GLY A 164 -24.16 -0.85 10.54
N GLU A 165 -23.49 0.17 11.09
CA GLU A 165 -24.11 1.14 12.00
C GLU A 165 -25.14 2.07 11.32
N LEU A 166 -24.97 2.33 10.01
CA LEU A 166 -25.94 3.13 9.24
C LEU A 166 -27.23 2.37 8.91
N VAL A 167 -27.15 1.05 8.71
CA VAL A 167 -28.34 0.22 8.45
C VAL A 167 -29.22 0.16 9.70
N THR A 168 -28.62 0.10 10.89
CA THR A 168 -29.37 0.09 12.15
C THR A 168 -30.03 1.43 12.46
N ARG A 169 -29.45 2.56 12.04
CA ARG A 169 -30.03 3.90 12.23
C ARG A 169 -31.12 4.26 11.21
N ALA A 170 -31.09 3.66 10.02
CA ALA A 170 -32.12 3.85 9.00
C ALA A 170 -33.40 3.01 9.26
N GLY A 171 -33.38 2.10 10.24
CA GLY A 171 -34.46 1.16 10.53
C GLY A 171 -35.31 1.46 11.78
N VAL A 172 -35.12 2.61 12.44
CA VAL A 172 -35.94 2.98 13.61
C VAL A 172 -36.77 4.22 13.28
N ASN A 173 -37.95 3.98 12.71
CA ASN A 173 -39.05 4.94 12.73
C ASN A 173 -39.88 4.67 13.99
N TRP A 174 -40.01 5.68 14.85
CA TRP A 174 -41.08 5.76 15.85
C TRP A 174 -42.39 6.17 15.18
#